data_AF-A0A6P7U8K3-F1
#
_entry.id   AF-A0A6P7U8K3-F1
#
_cell.length_a   1.000
_cell.length_b   1.000
_cell.length_c   1.000
_cell.angle_alpha   90.00
_cell.angle_beta   90.00
_cell.angle_gamma   90.00
#
_symmetry.space_group_name_H-M   'P 1'
#
loop_
_entity.id
_entity.type
_entity.pdbx_description
1 polymer ?
#
loop_
_entity_poly.entity_id
_entity_poly.type
_entity_poly.pdbx_seq_one_letter_code
_entity_poly.pdbx_strand_id
1 'polypeptide(L)'
;MTDLVINIKSKKQLKKEAKLKKRQEKKQERDCKKLSTQLAGCYSYNRRSLNPLQLHFTSMDEYMTQLMPHDYNKWDIFTHSDYFLNCFVDKSITYLTGDSPNIINELCEGEVYVIGGLIDHNHHK
;
A
#
# COMPACT_ATOMS: atom_id res chain seq x y z
N MET A 1 -16.12 -17.67 -36.84
CA MET A 1 -15.81 -16.49 -37.66
C MET A 1 -15.21 -15.47 -36.70
N THR A 2 -13.96 -15.07 -36.89
CA THR A 2 -13.23 -14.16 -35.98
C THR A 2 -12.99 -12.83 -36.66
N ASP A 3 -13.42 -11.74 -36.02
CA ASP A 3 -13.22 -10.38 -36.53
C ASP A 3 -11.86 -9.84 -36.09
N LEU A 4 -11.13 -9.22 -37.03
CA LEU A 4 -9.92 -8.47 -36.76
C LEU A 4 -10.28 -6.98 -36.56
N VAL A 5 -10.08 -6.46 -35.35
CA VAL A 5 -10.26 -5.04 -35.04
C VAL A 5 -8.89 -4.35 -34.98
N ILE A 6 -8.66 -3.39 -35.88
CA ILE A 6 -7.44 -2.56 -35.89
C ILE A 6 -7.79 -1.16 -35.34
N ASN A 7 -7.26 -0.84 -34.16
CA ASN A 7 -7.45 0.48 -33.55
C ASN A 7 -6.29 1.42 -33.97
N ILE A 8 -6.54 2.29 -34.96
CA ILE A 8 -5.57 3.30 -35.42
C ILE A 8 -5.75 4.59 -34.62
N LYS A 9 -4.76 4.91 -33.78
CA LYS A 9 -4.73 6.17 -33.02
C LYS A 9 -4.02 7.27 -33.79
N SER A 10 -4.61 8.47 -33.82
CA SER A 10 -3.97 9.68 -34.36
C SER A 10 -2.76 10.12 -33.55
N LYS A 11 -1.82 10.85 -34.16
CA LYS A 11 -0.68 11.47 -33.46
C LYS A 11 -1.12 12.35 -32.27
N LYS A 12 -2.29 12.99 -32.37
CA LYS A 12 -2.87 13.80 -31.28
C LYS A 12 -3.32 12.94 -30.10
N GLN A 13 -3.97 11.80 -30.37
CA GLN A 13 -4.39 10.84 -29.34
C GLN A 13 -3.19 10.23 -28.62
N LEU A 14 -2.15 9.80 -29.36
CA LEU A 14 -0.92 9.25 -28.79
C LEU A 14 -0.22 10.25 -27.85
N LYS A 15 -0.13 11.53 -28.25
CA LYS A 15 0.44 12.59 -27.39
C LYS A 15 -0.37 12.83 -26.12
N LYS A 16 -1.71 12.75 -26.19
CA LYS A 16 -2.60 12.93 -25.02
C LYS A 16 -2.41 11.80 -24.01
N GLU A 17 -2.34 10.56 -24.47
CA GLU A 17 -2.13 9.37 -23.63
C GLU A 17 -0.76 9.40 -22.95
N ALA A 18 0.30 9.75 -23.69
CA ALA A 18 1.64 9.90 -23.13
C ALA A 18 1.69 10.96 -22.01
N LYS A 19 1.01 12.11 -22.22
CA LYS A 19 0.91 13.15 -21.20
C LYS A 19 0.13 12.69 -19.97
N LEU A 20 -0.93 11.92 -20.14
CA LEU A 20 -1.72 11.38 -19.02
C LEU A 20 -0.91 10.37 -18.20
N LYS A 21 -0.24 9.43 -18.88
CA LYS A 21 0.63 8.43 -18.25
C LYS A 21 1.72 9.09 -17.40
N LYS A 22 2.40 10.09 -17.96
CA LYS A 22 3.43 10.86 -17.23
C LYS A 22 2.88 11.58 -15.98
N ARG A 23 1.63 12.04 -16.01
CA ARG A 23 0.98 12.66 -14.84
C ARG A 23 0.63 11.62 -13.77
N GLN A 24 0.19 10.43 -14.18
CA GLN A 24 -0.11 9.32 -13.27
C GLN A 24 1.15 8.81 -12.57
N GLU A 25 2.23 8.59 -13.32
CA GLU A 25 3.54 8.19 -12.77
C GLU A 25 4.03 9.19 -11.72
N LYS A 26 3.97 10.49 -12.01
CA LYS A 26 4.37 11.54 -11.06
C LYS A 26 3.48 11.60 -9.82
N LYS A 27 2.18 11.34 -9.97
CA LYS A 27 1.25 11.26 -8.83
C LYS A 27 1.60 10.06 -7.96
N GLN A 28 1.78 8.89 -8.56
CA GLN A 28 2.15 7.66 -7.87
C GLN A 28 3.45 7.84 -7.08
N GLU A 29 4.49 8.43 -7.68
CA GLU A 29 5.76 8.69 -6.98
C GLU A 29 5.56 9.54 -5.71
N ARG A 30 4.80 10.63 -5.82
CA ARG A 30 4.52 11.51 -4.67
C ARG A 30 3.74 10.78 -3.58
N ASP A 31 2.78 9.95 -3.98
CA ASP A 31 1.91 9.24 -3.05
C ASP A 31 2.69 8.11 -2.34
N CYS A 32 3.58 7.39 -3.02
CA CYS A 32 4.51 6.44 -2.39
C CYS A 32 5.47 7.11 -1.39
N LYS A 33 5.99 8.31 -1.70
CA LYS A 33 6.83 9.08 -0.76
C LYS A 33 6.06 9.45 0.51
N LYS A 34 4.79 9.86 0.38
CA LYS A 34 3.93 10.13 1.55
C LYS A 34 3.65 8.87 2.35
N LEU A 35 3.41 7.74 1.68
CA LEU A 35 3.22 6.45 2.35
C LEU A 35 4.47 6.06 3.15
N SER A 36 5.67 6.19 2.59
CA SER A 36 6.93 5.95 3.31
C SER A 36 7.03 6.77 4.59
N THR A 37 6.70 8.07 4.52
CA THR A 37 6.64 8.94 5.72
C THR A 37 5.61 8.46 6.74
N GLN A 38 4.44 7.99 6.31
CA GLN A 38 3.42 7.45 7.21
C GLN A 38 3.87 6.16 7.89
N LEU A 39 4.49 5.23 7.15
CA LEU A 39 5.05 3.99 7.71
C LEU A 39 6.13 4.28 8.75
N ALA A 40 7.01 5.24 8.48
CA ALA A 40 8.00 5.73 9.44
C ALA A 40 7.34 6.32 10.71
N GLY A 41 6.25 7.06 10.52
CA GLY A 41 5.41 7.57 11.61
C GLY A 41 4.83 6.42 12.44
N CYS A 42 4.18 5.44 11.81
CA CYS A 42 3.60 4.26 12.47
C CYS A 42 4.64 3.53 13.31
N TYR A 43 5.82 3.24 12.76
CA TYR A 43 6.92 2.63 13.51
C TYR A 43 7.34 3.49 14.71
N SER A 44 7.50 4.80 14.50
CA SER A 44 7.90 5.75 15.54
C SER A 44 6.88 5.86 16.67
N TYR A 45 5.58 5.78 16.38
CA TYR A 45 4.54 5.74 17.42
C TYR A 45 4.51 4.39 18.13
N ASN A 46 4.57 3.29 17.38
CA ASN A 46 4.51 1.94 17.92
C ASN A 46 5.61 1.66 18.94
N ARG A 47 6.87 2.01 18.62
CA ARG A 47 8.03 1.82 19.53
C ARG A 47 7.97 2.62 20.83
N ARG A 48 7.05 3.60 20.92
CA ARG A 48 6.82 4.43 22.12
C ARG A 48 5.47 4.13 22.78
N SER A 49 4.70 3.16 22.24
CA SER A 49 3.44 2.73 22.82
C SER A 49 3.67 2.01 24.14
N LEU A 50 2.70 2.08 25.05
CA LEU A 50 2.69 1.26 26.26
C LEU A 50 2.63 -0.24 25.92
N ASN A 51 1.91 -0.58 24.84
CA ASN A 51 1.79 -1.93 24.31
C ASN A 51 2.14 -1.89 22.81
N PRO A 52 3.43 -2.02 22.44
CA PRO A 52 3.85 -2.07 21.04
C PRO A 52 3.29 -3.32 20.34
N LEU A 53 2.82 -3.15 19.11
CA LEU A 53 2.39 -4.25 18.24
C LEU A 53 3.56 -4.76 17.39
N GLN A 54 3.48 -6.00 16.93
CA GLN A 54 4.40 -6.49 15.91
C GLN A 54 3.99 -5.92 14.54
N LEU A 55 4.80 -5.03 13.97
CA LEU A 55 4.51 -4.43 12.67
C LEU A 55 5.05 -5.30 11.52
N HIS A 56 4.22 -5.43 10.48
CA HIS A 56 4.57 -6.10 9.23
C HIS A 56 4.27 -5.18 8.04
N PHE A 57 5.26 -4.95 7.18
CA PHE A 57 5.07 -4.28 5.90
C PHE A 57 5.12 -5.32 4.79
N THR A 58 3.96 -5.61 4.20
CA THR A 58 3.78 -6.59 3.12
C THR A 58 3.73 -5.92 1.76
N SER A 59 3.91 -6.69 0.69
CA SER A 59 3.95 -6.19 -0.70
C SER A 59 5.02 -5.10 -0.91
N MET A 60 6.13 -5.19 -0.20
CA MET A 60 7.26 -4.26 -0.32
C MET A 60 8.06 -4.60 -1.59
N ASP A 61 7.76 -3.92 -2.69
CA ASP A 61 8.55 -4.03 -3.91
C ASP A 61 9.87 -3.24 -3.81
N GLU A 62 10.73 -3.39 -4.83
CA GLU A 62 12.02 -2.71 -4.88
C GLU A 62 11.86 -1.18 -4.84
N TYR A 63 10.84 -0.67 -5.52
CA TYR A 63 10.58 0.76 -5.60
C TYR A 63 10.18 1.35 -4.24
N MET A 64 9.26 0.71 -3.52
CA MET A 64 8.85 1.13 -2.19
C MET A 64 10.02 1.01 -1.21
N THR A 65 10.81 -0.06 -1.32
CA THR A 65 12.02 -0.27 -0.52
C THR A 65 13.03 0.87 -0.67
N GLN A 66 13.25 1.35 -1.89
CA GLN A 66 14.14 2.49 -2.17
C GLN A 66 13.63 3.83 -1.59
N LEU A 67 12.33 3.94 -1.31
CA LEU A 67 11.72 5.13 -0.73
C LEU A 67 11.70 5.12 0.80
N MET A 68 11.99 3.98 1.44
CA MET A 68 12.05 3.88 2.90
C MET A 68 13.26 4.66 3.45
N PRO A 69 13.20 5.12 4.72
CA PRO A 69 14.36 5.71 5.38
C PRO A 69 15.56 4.78 5.34
N HIS A 70 16.77 5.32 5.14
CA HIS A 70 17.98 4.51 4.94
C HIS A 70 18.26 3.50 6.08
N ASP A 71 17.79 3.78 7.29
CA ASP A 71 17.97 2.95 8.48
C ASP A 71 16.77 2.02 8.78
N TYR A 72 15.78 1.93 7.89
CA TYR A 72 14.57 1.10 8.11
C TYR A 72 14.90 -0.38 8.34
N ASN A 73 16.00 -0.86 7.78
CA ASN A 73 16.49 -2.23 7.97
C ASN A 73 16.95 -2.54 9.40
N LYS A 74 17.11 -1.52 10.25
CA LYS A 74 17.43 -1.66 11.69
C LYS A 74 16.19 -1.56 12.56
N TRP A 75 15.02 -1.30 11.97
CA TRP A 75 13.78 -1.19 12.72
C TRP A 75 13.30 -2.58 13.14
N ASP A 76 12.70 -2.65 14.31
CA ASP A 76 12.06 -3.87 14.82
C ASP A 76 10.70 -4.05 14.14
N ILE A 77 10.74 -4.48 12.87
CA ILE A 77 9.60 -4.73 12.00
C ILE A 77 9.91 -5.94 11.12
N PHE A 78 8.86 -6.57 10.59
CA PHE A 78 9.00 -7.55 9.51
C PHE A 78 8.66 -6.91 8.18
N THR A 79 9.45 -7.21 7.15
CA THR A 79 9.18 -6.75 5.77
C THR A 79 9.06 -7.94 4.85
N HIS A 80 8.06 -7.91 3.97
CA HIS A 80 7.73 -9.01 3.06
C HIS A 80 7.46 -8.44 1.67
N SER A 81 8.03 -9.07 0.64
CA SER A 81 7.71 -8.76 -0.77
C SER A 81 6.34 -9.31 -1.18
N ASP A 82 5.86 -10.35 -0.51
CA ASP A 82 4.61 -11.02 -0.83
C ASP A 82 3.38 -10.30 -0.29
N TYR A 83 2.23 -10.59 -0.91
CA TYR A 83 0.92 -10.12 -0.44
C TYR A 83 0.56 -10.71 0.92
N PHE A 84 -0.13 -9.94 1.78
CA PHE A 84 -0.37 -10.32 3.16
C PHE A 84 -1.12 -11.65 3.32
N LEU A 85 -2.04 -12.00 2.42
CA LEU A 85 -2.73 -13.30 2.47
C LEU A 85 -1.77 -14.48 2.32
N ASN A 86 -0.65 -14.30 1.61
CA ASN A 86 0.38 -15.33 1.45
C ASN A 86 1.33 -15.38 2.65
N CYS A 87 1.48 -14.28 3.38
CA CYS A 87 2.33 -14.20 4.57
C CYS A 87 1.66 -14.82 5.81
N PHE A 88 0.33 -14.84 5.84
CA PHE A 88 -0.48 -15.17 7.02
C PHE A 88 -1.57 -16.21 6.70
N VAL A 89 -1.22 -17.25 5.93
CA VAL A 89 -2.17 -18.25 5.40
C VAL A 89 -3.04 -18.90 6.48
N ASP A 90 -2.47 -19.19 7.65
CA ASP A 90 -3.14 -19.90 8.74
C ASP A 90 -3.62 -18.97 9.87
N LYS A 91 -3.82 -17.68 9.59
CA LYS A 91 -4.23 -16.69 10.58
C LYS A 91 -5.63 -16.16 10.32
N SER A 92 -6.32 -15.80 11.39
CA SER A 92 -7.50 -14.94 11.33
C SER A 92 -7.07 -13.54 10.89
N ILE A 93 -7.58 -13.08 9.74
CA ILE A 93 -7.22 -11.80 9.15
C ILE A 93 -8.45 -10.90 9.10
N THR A 94 -8.34 -9.71 9.67
CA THR A 94 -9.35 -8.64 9.62
C THR A 94 -8.81 -7.43 8.87
N TYR A 95 -9.44 -7.04 7.77
CA TYR A 95 -9.07 -5.84 7.02
C TYR A 95 -9.80 -4.61 7.56
N LEU A 96 -9.05 -3.62 8.03
CA LEU A 96 -9.56 -2.38 8.59
C LEU A 96 -9.89 -1.39 7.47
N THR A 97 -11.18 -1.13 7.27
CA THR A 97 -11.67 -0.14 6.30
C THR A 97 -12.83 0.65 6.87
N GLY A 98 -12.90 1.94 6.52
CA GLY A 98 -13.98 2.83 6.94
C GLY A 98 -15.33 2.52 6.29
N ASP A 99 -15.34 1.70 5.23
CA ASP A 99 -16.57 1.29 4.52
C ASP A 99 -17.16 -0.02 5.07
N SER A 100 -16.53 -0.61 6.09
CA SER A 100 -17.03 -1.83 6.73
C SER A 100 -18.31 -1.53 7.53
N PRO A 101 -19.37 -2.34 7.40
CA PRO A 101 -20.55 -2.25 8.26
C PRO A 101 -20.29 -2.82 9.67
N ASN A 102 -19.19 -3.55 9.87
CA ASN A 102 -18.84 -4.20 11.13
C ASN A 102 -18.06 -3.26 12.04
N ILE A 103 -18.42 -3.22 13.32
CA ILE A 103 -17.71 -2.46 14.37
C ILE A 103 -16.76 -3.39 15.11
N ILE A 104 -15.49 -2.99 15.22
CA ILE A 104 -14.50 -3.68 16.05
C ILE A 104 -14.53 -3.03 17.45
N ASN A 105 -14.83 -3.83 18.46
CA ASN A 105 -14.88 -3.37 19.86
C ASN A 105 -13.53 -3.55 20.56
N GLU A 106 -12.84 -4.66 20.29
CA GLU A 106 -11.58 -5.05 20.93
C GLU A 106 -10.66 -5.71 19.90
N LEU A 107 -9.35 -5.60 20.14
CA LEU A 107 -8.33 -6.32 19.36
C LEU A 107 -7.96 -7.60 20.07
N CYS A 108 -8.00 -8.71 19.36
CA CYS A 108 -7.67 -10.03 19.87
C CYS A 108 -6.20 -10.36 19.61
N GLU A 109 -5.51 -10.84 20.65
CA GLU A 109 -4.14 -11.31 20.51
C GLU A 109 -4.08 -12.57 19.60
N GLY A 110 -3.06 -12.66 18.75
CA GLY A 110 -2.89 -13.76 17.80
C GLY A 110 -3.63 -13.60 16.47
N GLU A 111 -4.49 -12.58 16.34
CA GLU A 111 -5.12 -12.20 15.07
C GLU A 111 -4.28 -11.17 14.29
N VAL A 112 -4.53 -11.08 12.99
CA VAL A 112 -3.85 -10.15 12.08
C VAL A 112 -4.82 -9.07 11.62
N TYR A 113 -4.50 -7.82 11.91
CA TYR A 113 -5.28 -6.66 11.47
C TYR A 113 -4.54 -5.91 10.36
N VAL A 114 -5.17 -5.75 9.19
CA VAL A 114 -4.55 -5.18 8.00
C VAL A 114 -5.08 -3.77 7.75
N ILE A 115 -4.17 -2.81 7.60
CA ILE A 115 -4.49 -1.44 7.18
C ILE A 115 -4.02 -1.26 5.73
N GLY A 116 -4.88 -0.70 4.88
CA GLY A 116 -4.50 -0.40 3.50
C GLY A 116 -3.37 0.63 3.43
N GLY A 117 -2.24 0.26 2.82
CA GLY A 117 -1.11 1.14 2.55
C GLY A 117 -1.34 2.07 1.35
N LEU A 118 -2.43 2.83 1.35
CA LEU A 118 -2.82 3.68 0.22
C LEU A 118 -2.97 5.14 0.65
N ILE A 119 -2.38 6.05 -0.14
CA ILE A 119 -2.69 7.48 -0.08
C ILE A 119 -3.78 7.77 -1.10
N ASP A 120 -5.02 7.48 -0.74
CA ASP A 120 -6.14 8.00 -1.51
C ASP A 120 -6.55 9.35 -0.92
N HIS A 121 -6.62 10.36 -1.79
CA HIS A 121 -7.16 11.68 -1.43
C HIS A 121 -8.69 11.64 -1.31
N ASN A 122 -9.25 10.54 -0.80
CA ASN A 122 -10.68 10.27 -0.76
C ASN A 122 -11.33 10.35 -2.16
N HIS A 123 -10.60 10.08 -3.24
CA HIS A 123 -11.16 10.15 -4.59
C HIS A 123 -12.13 9.00 -4.88
N HIS A 124 -12.11 7.94 -4.08
CA HIS A 124 -12.95 6.76 -4.24
C HIS A 124 -14.14 6.67 -3.26
N LYS A 125 -14.56 7.79 -2.66
CA LYS A 125 -15.84 7.88 -1.92
C LYS A 125 -16.99 8.38 -2.80
#